data_AF-A0A9D2IEW6-F1
#
_entry.id   AF-A0A9D2IEW6-F1
#
_cell.length_a   1.000
_cell.length_b   1.000
_cell.length_c   1.000
_cell.angle_alpha   90.00
_cell.angle_beta   90.00
_cell.angle_gamma   90.00
#
_symmetry.space_group_name_H-M   'P 1'
#
loop_
_entity.id
_entity.type
_entity.pdbx_description
1 polymer ?
#
loop_
_entity_poly.entity_id
_entity_poly.type
_entity_poly.pdbx_seq_one_letter_code
_entity_poly.pdbx_strand_id
1 'polypeptide(L)'
;MSKSEARNFRSVAREAKARLKNGFWENYRQDLAGELARAKSEGLNESKVERYFAGKVTYTIRGGGEDDEFYERVKKLLLSEGEVSDAIGRLTDKEEFSRLSYEDRQRYTLRLSERYLKALERFRRECEFERRG
;
A
#
# COMPACT_ATOMS: atom_id res chain seq x y z
N MET A 1 15.42 8.70 -17.65
CA MET A 1 15.64 8.52 -16.19
C MET A 1 15.08 9.75 -15.47
N SER A 2 13.83 9.69 -15.02
CA SER A 2 13.20 10.82 -14.33
C SER A 2 13.67 10.82 -12.88
N LYS A 3 14.27 11.93 -12.43
CA LYS A 3 14.61 12.14 -11.02
C LYS A 3 13.29 12.23 -10.27
N SER A 4 12.98 11.22 -9.44
CA SER A 4 12.01 11.37 -8.35
C SER A 4 12.40 12.64 -7.59
N GLU A 5 11.62 13.71 -7.70
CA GLU A 5 11.84 14.93 -6.94
C GLU A 5 11.81 14.55 -5.45
N ALA A 6 12.99 14.47 -4.83
CA ALA A 6 13.09 14.27 -3.40
C ALA A 6 12.28 15.39 -2.75
N ARG A 7 11.21 15.03 -2.04
CA ARG A 7 10.34 15.99 -1.36
C ARG A 7 11.21 16.97 -0.60
N ASN A 8 11.16 18.24 -0.99
CA ASN A 8 11.92 19.29 -0.34
C ASN A 8 11.54 19.31 1.15
N PHE A 9 12.50 19.36 2.07
CA PHE A 9 12.26 19.37 3.52
C PHE A 9 11.15 20.35 3.95
N ARG A 10 11.05 21.49 3.25
CA ARG A 10 10.01 22.49 3.44
C ARG A 10 8.59 22.00 3.13
N SER A 11 8.40 21.16 2.11
CA SER A 11 7.08 20.58 1.79
C SER A 11 6.66 19.56 2.84
N VAL A 12 7.58 18.68 3.26
CA VAL A 12 7.34 17.68 4.32
C VAL A 12 6.98 18.36 5.65
N ALA A 13 7.71 19.43 6.02
CA ALA A 13 7.42 20.20 7.23
C ALA A 13 6.06 20.91 7.16
N ARG A 14 5.68 21.45 5.99
CA ARG A 14 4.35 22.06 5.79
C ARG A 14 3.23 21.03 5.91
N GLU A 15 3.41 19.84 5.35
CA GLU A 15 2.43 18.76 5.44
C GLU A 15 2.28 18.26 6.89
N ALA A 16 3.39 18.07 7.61
CA ALA A 16 3.36 17.76 9.03
C ALA A 16 2.63 18.83 9.85
N LYS A 17 2.88 20.12 9.57
CA LYS A 17 2.17 21.24 10.22
C LYS A 17 0.68 21.23 9.90
N ALA A 18 0.30 20.94 8.66
CA ALA A 18 -1.11 20.82 8.27
C ALA A 18 -1.81 19.68 9.02
N ARG A 19 -1.16 18.53 9.19
CA ARG A 19 -1.70 17.41 9.99
C ARG A 19 -1.95 17.79 11.45
N LEU A 20 -1.00 18.50 12.07
CA LEU A 20 -1.16 19.01 13.44
C LEU A 20 -2.32 20.01 13.53
N LYS A 21 -2.43 20.93 12.56
CA LYS A 21 -3.46 21.97 12.55
C LYS A 21 -4.87 21.42 12.30
N ASN A 22 -5.00 20.39 11.47
CA ASN A 22 -6.28 19.84 11.05
C ASN A 22 -6.76 18.70 11.97
N GLY A 23 -6.14 18.50 13.13
CA GLY A 23 -6.56 17.47 14.09
C GLY A 23 -6.40 16.04 13.57
N PHE A 24 -5.48 15.79 12.62
CA PHE A 24 -5.31 14.48 11.98
C PHE A 24 -5.16 13.34 13.00
N TRP A 25 -4.36 13.54 14.04
CA TRP A 25 -4.13 12.55 15.09
C TRP A 25 -5.33 12.36 16.03
N GLU A 26 -6.15 13.40 16.21
CA GLU A 26 -7.36 13.31 17.01
C GLU A 26 -8.43 12.50 16.29
N ASN A 27 -8.68 12.80 15.02
CA ASN A 27 -9.56 12.04 14.15
C ASN A 27 -9.09 10.59 14.02
N TYR A 28 -7.78 10.38 13.78
CA TYR A 28 -7.21 9.04 13.67
C TYR A 28 -7.37 8.21 14.95
N ARG A 29 -7.26 8.82 16.14
CA ARG A 29 -7.52 8.12 17.40
C ARG A 29 -8.99 7.74 17.56
N GLN A 30 -9.91 8.61 17.14
CA GLN A 30 -11.34 8.31 17.15
C GLN A 30 -11.69 7.17 16.18
N ASP A 31 -11.14 7.21 14.96
CA ASP A 31 -11.30 6.16 13.96
C ASP A 31 -10.75 4.83 14.48
N LEU A 32 -9.53 4.82 15.04
CA LEU A 32 -8.91 3.63 15.63
C LEU A 32 -9.75 3.06 16.79
N ALA A 33 -10.28 3.92 17.66
CA ALA A 33 -11.13 3.48 18.75
C ALA A 33 -12.43 2.83 18.23
N GLY A 34 -13.02 3.37 17.16
CA GLY A 34 -14.18 2.78 16.49
C GLY A 34 -13.86 1.41 15.86
N GLU A 35 -12.72 1.31 15.17
CA GLU A 35 -12.28 0.06 14.54
C GLU A 35 -11.91 -1.01 15.58
N LEU A 36 -11.28 -0.63 16.70
CA LEU A 36 -11.01 -1.54 17.82
C LEU A 36 -12.30 -2.03 18.48
N ALA A 37 -13.29 -1.15 18.66
CA ALA A 37 -14.59 -1.55 19.17
C ALA A 37 -15.31 -2.53 18.23
N ARG A 38 -15.23 -2.30 16.90
CA ARG A 38 -15.75 -3.24 15.90
C ARG A 38 -15.01 -4.59 15.96
N ALA A 39 -13.68 -4.57 15.94
CA ALA A 39 -12.85 -5.76 16.02
C ALA A 39 -13.18 -6.61 17.25
N LYS A 40 -13.38 -5.96 18.41
CA LYS A 40 -13.81 -6.61 19.64
C LYS A 40 -15.19 -7.27 19.50
N SER A 41 -16.13 -6.61 18.85
CA SER A 41 -17.47 -7.18 18.59
C SER A 41 -17.45 -8.36 17.62
N GLU A 42 -16.49 -8.39 16.68
CA GLU A 42 -16.30 -9.46 15.70
C GLU A 42 -15.38 -10.59 16.21
N GLY A 43 -14.89 -10.49 17.45
CA GLY A 43 -13.97 -11.49 18.05
C GLY A 43 -12.56 -11.47 17.46
N LEU A 44 -12.17 -10.40 16.77
CA LEU A 44 -10.83 -10.19 16.24
C LEU A 44 -9.87 -9.73 17.35
N ASN A 45 -8.60 -10.09 17.24
CA ASN A 45 -7.58 -9.75 18.23
C ASN A 45 -7.22 -8.26 18.19
N GLU A 46 -7.56 -7.52 19.25
CA GLU A 46 -7.35 -6.06 19.39
C GLU A 46 -5.90 -5.64 19.09
N SER A 47 -4.90 -6.37 19.58
CA SER A 47 -3.49 -6.06 19.36
C SER A 47 -3.05 -6.21 17.89
N LYS A 48 -3.65 -7.14 17.14
CA LYS A 48 -3.39 -7.28 15.69
C LYS A 48 -3.99 -6.11 14.92
N VAL A 49 -5.19 -5.70 15.29
CA VAL A 49 -5.91 -4.57 14.68
C VAL A 49 -5.15 -3.27 14.92
N GLU A 50 -4.72 -3.01 16.16
CA GLU A 50 -3.92 -1.83 16.49
C GLU A 50 -2.63 -1.77 15.66
N ARG A 51 -1.90 -2.90 15.57
CA ARG A 51 -0.67 -2.98 14.78
C ARG A 51 -0.92 -2.75 13.28
N TYR A 52 -2.05 -3.23 12.75
CA TYR A 52 -2.44 -3.00 11.36
C TYR A 52 -2.67 -1.51 11.08
N PHE A 53 -3.50 -0.85 11.88
CA PHE A 53 -3.80 0.57 11.68
C PHE A 53 -2.57 1.45 11.90
N ALA A 54 -1.75 1.17 12.92
CA ALA A 54 -0.46 1.84 13.12
C ALA A 54 0.47 1.68 11.90
N GLY A 55 0.45 0.54 11.22
CA GLY A 55 1.11 0.36 9.94
C GLY A 55 0.48 1.22 8.85
N LYS A 56 -0.85 1.18 8.69
CA LYS A 56 -1.62 1.91 7.68
C LYS A 56 -1.35 3.42 7.72
N VAL A 57 -1.35 4.03 8.90
CA VAL A 57 -1.10 5.48 9.03
C VAL A 57 0.29 5.86 8.56
N THR A 58 1.31 4.99 8.73
CA THR A 58 2.65 5.28 8.20
C THR A 58 2.68 5.32 6.68
N TYR A 59 1.90 4.46 6.01
CA TYR A 59 1.74 4.51 4.55
C TYR A 59 1.00 5.78 4.12
N THR A 60 -0.11 6.11 4.78
CA THR A 60 -0.88 7.34 4.49
C THR A 60 -0.02 8.60 4.65
N ILE A 61 0.82 8.64 5.68
CA ILE A 61 1.74 9.77 5.96
C ILE A 61 2.90 9.82 4.98
N ARG A 62 3.43 8.66 4.58
CA ARG A 62 4.51 8.58 3.59
C ARG A 62 4.00 8.95 2.20
N GLY A 63 2.72 8.68 1.89
CA GLY A 63 1.97 9.17 0.74
C GLY A 63 2.44 8.66 -0.63
N GLY A 64 1.52 8.08 -1.40
CA GLY A 64 1.35 8.18 -2.85
C GLY A 64 2.61 8.26 -3.70
N GLY A 65 3.38 7.17 -3.76
CA GLY A 65 4.47 7.01 -4.72
C GLY A 65 4.10 6.02 -5.84
N GLU A 66 5.06 5.68 -6.70
CA GLU A 66 4.92 4.64 -7.74
C GLU A 66 4.47 3.29 -7.17
N ASP A 67 4.71 3.03 -5.87
CA ASP A 67 4.23 1.84 -5.17
C ASP A 67 2.72 1.85 -4.86
N ASP A 68 2.10 3.02 -4.70
CA ASP A 68 0.64 3.11 -4.50
C ASP A 68 -0.11 2.93 -5.83
N GLU A 69 0.38 3.49 -6.94
CA GLU A 69 -0.20 3.25 -8.26
C GLU A 69 -0.08 1.77 -8.67
N PHE A 70 1.06 1.16 -8.36
CA PHE A 70 1.27 -0.27 -8.55
C PHE A 70 0.32 -1.09 -7.66
N TYR A 71 0.18 -0.74 -6.39
CA TYR A 71 -0.78 -1.38 -5.49
C TYR A 71 -2.21 -1.31 -6.02
N GLU A 72 -2.66 -0.17 -6.54
CA GLU A 72 -4.00 -0.03 -7.11
C GLU A 72 -4.21 -0.93 -8.35
N ARG A 73 -3.19 -1.08 -9.20
CA ARG A 73 -3.25 -2.02 -10.33
C ARG A 73 -3.36 -3.48 -9.84
N VAL A 74 -2.56 -3.85 -8.84
CA VAL A 74 -2.62 -5.19 -8.23
C VAL A 74 -3.96 -5.43 -7.56
N LYS A 75 -4.48 -4.46 -6.80
CA LYS A 75 -5.78 -4.54 -6.13
C LYS A 75 -6.91 -4.73 -7.13
N LYS A 76 -6.92 -3.98 -8.23
CA LYS A 76 -7.90 -4.16 -9.32
C LYS A 76 -7.84 -5.58 -9.90
N LEU A 77 -6.64 -6.08 -10.18
CA LEU A 77 -6.43 -7.44 -10.70
C LEU A 77 -6.96 -8.50 -9.72
N LEU A 78 -6.64 -8.36 -8.43
CA LEU A 78 -7.08 -9.28 -7.38
C LEU A 78 -8.60 -9.25 -7.17
N LEU A 79 -9.22 -8.07 -7.28
CA LEU A 79 -10.68 -7.93 -7.18
C LEU A 79 -11.42 -8.48 -8.41
N SER A 80 -10.85 -8.35 -9.61
CA SER A 80 -11.51 -8.82 -10.84
C SER A 80 -11.31 -10.30 -11.12
N GLU A 81 -10.10 -10.82 -10.90
CA GLU A 81 -9.70 -12.16 -11.36
C GLU A 81 -9.11 -13.05 -10.25
N GLY A 82 -8.91 -12.52 -9.04
CA GLY A 82 -8.30 -13.26 -7.94
C GLY A 82 -6.79 -13.51 -8.12
N GLU A 83 -6.25 -14.45 -7.34
CA GLU A 83 -4.83 -14.81 -7.41
C GLU A 83 -4.56 -15.68 -8.66
N VAL A 84 -4.13 -15.05 -9.75
CA VAL A 84 -3.80 -15.74 -11.01
C VAL A 84 -2.31 -16.07 -11.06
N SER A 85 -1.95 -17.28 -11.51
CA SER A 85 -0.54 -17.71 -11.67
C SER A 85 0.28 -16.82 -12.62
N ASP A 86 -0.38 -16.12 -13.56
CA ASP A 86 0.24 -15.19 -14.52
C ASP A 86 0.19 -13.71 -14.08
N ALA A 87 -0.10 -13.43 -12.80
CA ALA A 87 -0.22 -12.06 -12.30
C ALA A 87 1.01 -11.19 -12.63
N ILE A 88 2.22 -11.75 -12.50
CA ILE A 88 3.47 -11.04 -12.84
C ILE A 88 3.54 -10.72 -14.34
N GLY A 89 3.13 -11.64 -15.22
CA GLY A 89 3.14 -11.43 -16.67
C GLY A 89 2.19 -10.33 -17.12
N ARG A 90 1.05 -10.18 -16.43
CA ARG A 90 0.06 -9.13 -16.70
C ARG A 90 0.44 -7.76 -16.13
N LEU A 91 1.15 -7.76 -15.00
CA LEU A 91 1.67 -6.54 -14.37
C LEU A 91 2.96 -6.05 -15.03
N THR A 92 3.61 -6.90 -15.84
CA THR A 92 4.83 -6.56 -16.58
C THR A 92 4.52 -5.57 -17.69
N ASP A 93 5.28 -4.47 -17.72
CA ASP A 93 5.29 -3.57 -18.88
C ASP A 93 6.02 -4.26 -20.04
N LYS A 94 5.26 -4.70 -21.04
CA LYS A 94 5.81 -5.46 -22.19
C LYS A 94 6.73 -4.62 -23.06
N GLU A 95 6.49 -3.30 -23.16
CA GLU A 95 7.32 -2.41 -23.96
C GLU A 95 8.67 -2.20 -23.30
N GLU A 96 8.68 -1.93 -21.99
CA GLU A 96 9.91 -1.80 -21.22
C GLU A 96 10.69 -3.13 -21.20
N PHE A 97 9.99 -4.24 -20.87
CA PHE A 97 10.61 -5.56 -20.76
C PHE A 97 11.26 -6.04 -22.06
N SER A 98 10.64 -5.74 -23.21
CA SER A 98 11.19 -6.12 -24.52
C SER A 98 12.51 -5.41 -24.85
N ARG A 99 12.70 -4.19 -24.35
CA ARG A 99 13.91 -3.36 -24.58
C ARG A 99 15.07 -3.74 -23.66
N LEU A 100 14.80 -4.46 -22.57
CA LEU A 100 15.80 -4.87 -21.58
C LEU A 100 16.64 -6.05 -22.08
N SER A 101 17.91 -6.08 -21.63
CA SER A 101 18.82 -7.22 -21.81
C SER A 101 18.33 -8.43 -21.01
N TYR A 102 18.86 -9.63 -21.28
CA TYR A 102 18.48 -10.84 -20.54
C TYR A 102 18.71 -10.71 -19.02
N GLU A 103 19.85 -10.17 -18.59
CA GLU A 103 20.16 -9.95 -17.17
C GLU A 103 19.24 -8.91 -16.53
N ASP A 104 18.92 -7.85 -17.27
CA ASP A 104 18.02 -6.80 -16.78
C ASP A 104 16.57 -7.27 -16.70
N ARG A 105 16.14 -8.15 -17.62
CA ARG A 105 14.85 -8.83 -17.54
C ARG A 105 14.74 -9.69 -16.30
N GLN A 106 15.77 -10.47 -15.96
CA GLN A 106 15.78 -11.27 -14.74
C GLN A 106 15.67 -10.39 -13.49
N ARG A 107 16.44 -9.29 -13.43
CA ARG A 107 16.37 -8.31 -12.33
C ARG A 107 15.01 -7.62 -12.26
N TYR A 108 14.44 -7.26 -13.40
CA TYR A 108 13.11 -6.66 -13.49
C TYR A 108 12.04 -7.59 -12.93
N THR A 109 12.01 -8.85 -13.37
CA THR A 109 11.04 -9.86 -12.91
C THR A 109 11.14 -10.10 -11.40
N LEU A 110 12.35 -10.18 -10.85
CA LEU A 110 12.58 -10.31 -9.41
C LEU A 110 12.04 -9.11 -8.63
N ARG A 111 12.33 -7.89 -9.08
CA ARG A 111 11.79 -6.68 -8.42
C ARG A 111 10.27 -6.63 -8.51
N LEU A 112 9.71 -7.01 -9.65
CA LEU A 112 8.27 -7.02 -9.86
C LEU A 112 7.57 -8.04 -8.94
N SER A 113 8.16 -9.23 -8.77
CA SER A 113 7.62 -10.25 -7.87
C SER A 113 7.68 -9.81 -6.40
N GLU A 114 8.77 -9.20 -5.96
CA GLU A 114 8.87 -8.63 -4.61
C GLU A 114 7.83 -7.52 -4.35
N ARG A 115 7.61 -6.63 -5.33
CA ARG A 115 6.59 -5.58 -5.25
C ARG A 115 5.19 -6.17 -5.21
N TYR A 116 4.92 -7.18 -6.04
CA TYR A 116 3.64 -7.89 -6.04
C TYR A 116 3.35 -8.57 -4.70
N LEU A 117 4.34 -9.26 -4.11
CA LEU A 117 4.17 -9.91 -2.80
C LEU A 117 3.85 -8.90 -1.70
N LYS A 118 4.51 -7.74 -1.69
CA LYS A 118 4.19 -6.66 -0.75
C LYS A 118 2.78 -6.11 -0.95
N ALA A 119 2.35 -5.93 -2.20
CA ALA A 119 0.99 -5.50 -2.52
C ALA A 119 -0.06 -6.55 -2.11
N LEU A 120 0.22 -7.83 -2.32
CA LEU A 120 -0.64 -8.94 -1.92
C LEU A 120 -0.77 -9.05 -0.41
N GLU A 121 0.33 -8.94 0.34
CA GLU A 121 0.29 -8.91 1.80
C GLU A 121 -0.57 -7.75 2.31
N ARG A 122 -0.41 -6.57 1.70
CA ARG A 122 -1.22 -5.38 2.02
C ARG A 122 -2.70 -5.64 1.73
N PHE A 123 -3.03 -6.17 0.56
CA PHE A 123 -4.41 -6.46 0.18
C PHE A 123 -5.05 -7.51 1.08
N ARG A 124 -4.34 -8.59 1.43
CA ARG A 124 -4.83 -9.61 2.37
C ARG A 124 -5.12 -9.02 3.75
N ARG A 125 -4.24 -8.17 4.27
CA ARG A 125 -4.50 -7.47 5.54
C ARG A 125 -5.69 -6.52 5.42
N GLU A 126 -5.84 -5.81 4.31
CA GLU A 126 -7.01 -4.96 4.05
C GLU A 126 -8.31 -5.77 4.01
N CYS A 127 -8.33 -6.94 3.36
CA CYS A 127 -9.49 -7.83 3.38
C CYS A 127 -9.77 -8.43 4.77
N GLU A 128 -8.74 -8.71 5.57
CA GLU A 128 -8.88 -9.26 6.94
C GLU A 128 -9.46 -8.22 7.90
N PHE A 129 -8.98 -6.99 7.84
CA PHE A 129 -9.33 -5.96 8.83
C PHE A 129 -10.40 -4.98 8.37
N GLU A 130 -10.52 -4.71 7.06
CA GLU A 130 -11.38 -3.65 6.53
C GLU A 130 -12.61 -4.18 5.78
N ARG A 131 -13.04 -5.45 5.95
CA ARG A 131 -14.19 -6.06 5.24
C ARG A 131 -15.27 -5.03 4.89
N ARG A 132 -15.16 -4.45 3.70
CA ARG A 132 -16.22 -3.71 3.04
C ARG A 132 -16.97 -4.78 2.27
N GLY A 133 -17.97 -5.36 2.95
CA GLY A 133 -19.06 -6.04 2.25
C GLY A 133 -19.74 -5.07 1.30
#